data_AF-A0A8J3Y2R3-F1
#
_entry.id   AF-A0A8J3Y2R3-F1
#
_cell.length_a   1.000
_cell.length_b   1.000
_cell.length_c   1.000
_cell.angle_alpha   90.00
_cell.angle_beta   90.00
_cell.angle_gamma   90.00
#
_symmetry.space_group_name_H-M   'P 1'
#
loop_
_entity.id
_entity.type
_entity.pdbx_description
1 polymer ?
#
loop_
_entity_poly.entity_id
_entity_poly.type
_entity_poly.pdbx_seq_one_letter_code
_entity_poly.pdbx_strand_id
1 'polypeptide(L)'
;MSDAIAPSFTGLHHFAFTVRDLAASVAWYQKVFQAKLVDGTLPHYGREWTGYAELVIEPNTGLAIGLHHNSANKGEEFDEARTGLDHISLNVEGREGLLAWSNWLDSLGVAHSGIQSVKEPFVYSVVVFRDIDNIQLEVMAVGV
;
A
#
# COMPACT_ATOMS: atom_id res chain seq x y z
N MET A 1 -3.64 -41.36 -10.07
CA MET A 1 -4.33 -40.27 -9.35
C MET A 1 -4.06 -39.02 -10.15
N SER A 2 -5.08 -38.29 -10.59
CA SER A 2 -4.86 -36.98 -11.20
C SER A 2 -4.44 -36.03 -10.09
N ASP A 3 -3.23 -35.52 -10.11
CA ASP A 3 -2.85 -34.42 -9.23
C ASP A 3 -3.82 -33.27 -9.51
N ALA A 4 -4.67 -32.96 -8.54
CA ALA A 4 -5.56 -31.83 -8.63
C ALA A 4 -4.68 -30.56 -8.65
N ILE A 5 -4.63 -29.89 -9.80
CA ILE A 5 -3.91 -28.62 -9.92
C ILE A 5 -4.66 -27.61 -9.06
N ALA A 6 -3.96 -27.04 -8.07
CA ALA A 6 -4.51 -25.99 -7.25
C ALA A 6 -4.91 -24.78 -8.12
N PRO A 7 -5.99 -24.06 -7.77
CA PRO A 7 -6.34 -22.84 -8.48
C PRO A 7 -5.20 -21.81 -8.39
N SER A 8 -4.92 -21.11 -9.50
CA SER A 8 -3.90 -20.07 -9.56
C SER A 8 -4.50 -18.67 -9.32
N PHE A 9 -3.65 -17.76 -8.82
CA PHE A 9 -3.94 -16.33 -8.82
C PHE A 9 -3.51 -15.70 -10.14
N THR A 10 -4.21 -14.65 -10.57
CA THR A 10 -3.85 -13.86 -11.77
C THR A 10 -3.08 -12.58 -11.44
N GLY A 11 -2.97 -12.24 -10.15
CA GLY A 11 -2.28 -11.05 -9.66
C GLY A 11 -2.82 -10.58 -8.31
N LEU A 12 -2.33 -9.42 -7.87
CA LEU A 12 -2.85 -8.72 -6.71
C LEU A 12 -4.08 -7.91 -7.12
N HIS A 13 -5.23 -8.17 -6.48
CA HIS A 13 -6.45 -7.40 -6.76
C HIS A 13 -6.52 -6.11 -5.93
N HIS A 14 -6.29 -6.21 -4.61
CA HIS A 14 -6.34 -5.08 -3.69
C HIS A 14 -5.59 -5.42 -2.41
N PHE A 15 -5.25 -4.40 -1.64
CA PHE A 15 -4.88 -4.52 -0.24
C PHE A 15 -5.66 -3.49 0.58
N ALA A 16 -5.69 -3.70 1.88
CA ALA A 16 -6.50 -2.92 2.79
C ALA A 16 -5.73 -2.58 4.07
N PHE A 17 -5.86 -1.35 4.52
CA PHE A 17 -5.24 -0.85 5.74
C PHE A 17 -6.29 -0.42 6.75
N THR A 18 -6.04 -0.71 8.03
CA THR A 18 -6.75 -0.02 9.10
C THR A 18 -6.00 1.27 9.38
N VAL A 19 -6.73 2.39 9.33
CA VAL A 19 -6.17 3.73 9.47
C VAL A 19 -6.72 4.44 10.70
N ARG A 20 -6.00 5.43 11.22
CA ARG A 20 -6.42 6.19 12.42
C ARG A 20 -7.52 7.20 12.09
N ASP A 21 -7.37 7.89 10.97
CA ASP A 21 -8.32 8.86 10.43
C ASP A 21 -8.58 8.54 8.96
N LEU A 22 -9.81 8.12 8.66
CA LEU A 22 -10.18 7.69 7.32
C LEU A 22 -10.11 8.83 6.30
N ALA A 23 -10.63 10.01 6.64
CA ALA A 23 -10.67 11.14 5.72
C ALA A 23 -9.26 11.68 5.44
N ALA A 24 -8.43 11.80 6.47
CA ALA A 24 -7.04 12.21 6.30
C ALA A 24 -6.25 11.20 5.45
N SER A 25 -6.49 9.90 5.66
CA SER A 25 -5.84 8.83 4.89
C SER A 25 -6.28 8.86 3.44
N VAL A 26 -7.59 8.95 3.17
CA VAL A 26 -8.10 9.10 1.80
C VAL A 26 -7.41 10.27 1.10
N ALA A 27 -7.36 11.45 1.73
CA ALA A 27 -6.69 12.61 1.15
C ALA A 27 -5.19 12.36 0.88
N TRP A 28 -4.49 11.67 1.77
CA TRP A 28 -3.09 11.32 1.57
C TRP A 28 -2.88 10.36 0.40
N TYR A 29 -3.66 9.28 0.31
CA TYR A 29 -3.56 8.32 -0.79
C TYR A 29 -4.00 8.92 -2.13
N GLN A 30 -5.00 9.81 -2.15
CA GLN A 30 -5.34 10.59 -3.35
C GLN A 30 -4.18 11.50 -3.78
N LYS A 31 -3.48 12.12 -2.83
CA LYS A 31 -2.32 12.98 -3.12
C LYS A 31 -1.14 12.16 -3.65
N VAL A 32 -0.73 11.11 -2.94
CA VAL A 32 0.51 10.37 -3.23
C VAL A 32 0.36 9.44 -4.42
N PHE A 33 -0.73 8.67 -4.51
CA PHE A 33 -0.96 7.71 -5.59
C PHE A 33 -1.77 8.29 -6.75
N GLN A 34 -2.17 9.57 -6.68
CA GLN A 34 -3.13 10.17 -7.62
C GLN A 34 -4.42 9.33 -7.71
N ALA A 35 -4.75 8.62 -6.62
CA ALA A 35 -5.85 7.68 -6.57
C ALA A 35 -7.19 8.42 -6.55
N LYS A 36 -8.22 7.74 -7.06
CA LYS A 36 -9.59 8.26 -7.09
C LYS A 36 -10.42 7.55 -6.05
N LEU A 37 -11.10 8.31 -5.21
CA LEU A 37 -12.10 7.80 -4.28
C LEU A 37 -13.28 7.22 -5.07
N VAL A 38 -13.73 6.04 -4.67
CA VAL A 38 -14.96 5.42 -5.16
C VAL A 38 -16.09 5.84 -4.23
N ASP A 39 -17.21 6.30 -4.81
CA ASP A 39 -18.35 6.73 -4.04
C ASP A 39 -18.97 5.58 -3.21
N GLY A 40 -19.14 5.84 -1.92
CA GLY A 40 -19.79 4.94 -0.98
C GLY A 40 -18.82 4.17 -0.07
N THR A 41 -19.40 3.47 0.89
CA THR A 41 -18.66 2.70 1.90
C THR A 41 -18.82 1.20 1.69
N LEU A 42 -17.76 0.45 1.92
CA LEU A 42 -17.75 -1.01 1.91
C LEU A 42 -17.94 -1.55 3.35
N PRO A 43 -18.92 -2.42 3.60
CA PRO A 43 -19.11 -3.00 4.92
C PRO A 43 -18.01 -4.02 5.25
N HIS A 44 -17.67 -4.15 6.54
CA HIS A 44 -16.87 -5.27 7.02
C HIS A 44 -17.71 -6.55 7.03
N TYR A 45 -17.66 -7.34 5.96
CA TYR A 45 -18.47 -8.56 5.83
C TYR A 45 -18.33 -9.49 7.06
N GLY A 46 -19.46 -9.77 7.71
CA GLY A 46 -19.55 -10.62 8.90
C GLY A 46 -19.08 -9.95 10.20
N ARG A 47 -18.68 -8.67 10.15
CA ARG A 47 -18.32 -7.82 11.30
C ARG A 47 -18.76 -6.38 11.09
N GLU A 48 -19.94 -6.16 10.53
CA GLU A 48 -20.43 -4.85 10.10
C GLU A 48 -20.54 -3.85 11.26
N TRP A 49 -20.67 -4.33 12.50
CA TRP A 49 -20.68 -3.50 13.71
C TRP A 49 -19.31 -2.92 14.09
N THR A 50 -18.21 -3.37 13.47
CA THR A 50 -16.86 -2.91 13.82
C THR A 50 -16.41 -1.70 13.01
N GLY A 51 -17.09 -1.37 11.91
CA GLY A 51 -16.77 -0.22 11.06
C GLY A 51 -17.04 -0.48 9.59
N TYR A 52 -16.33 0.25 8.74
CA TYR A 52 -16.47 0.24 7.29
C TYR A 52 -15.16 0.67 6.62
N ALA A 53 -15.11 0.52 5.30
CA ALA A 53 -14.00 1.00 4.48
C ALA A 53 -14.46 1.94 3.38
N GLU A 54 -13.54 2.76 2.91
CA GLU A 54 -13.62 3.46 1.64
C GLU A 54 -12.55 2.94 0.70
N LEU A 55 -12.81 2.98 -0.61
CA LEU A 55 -11.92 2.44 -1.62
C LEU A 55 -11.33 3.58 -2.45
N VAL A 56 -10.01 3.62 -2.58
CA VAL A 56 -9.34 4.48 -3.56
C VAL A 56 -8.67 3.61 -4.64
N ILE A 57 -8.70 4.09 -5.88
CA ILE A 57 -8.16 3.34 -7.05
C ILE A 57 -7.09 4.17 -7.74
N GLU A 58 -5.88 3.61 -7.85
CA GLU A 58 -4.80 4.17 -8.67
C GLU A 58 -5.18 4.03 -10.17
N PRO A 59 -5.23 5.13 -10.93
CA PRO A 59 -5.90 5.14 -12.23
C PRO A 59 -5.13 4.43 -13.35
N ASN A 60 -3.81 4.26 -13.26
CA ASN A 60 -3.01 3.70 -14.35
C ASN A 60 -3.05 2.17 -14.37
N THR A 61 -3.03 1.54 -13.19
CA THR A 61 -2.99 0.08 -13.02
C THR A 61 -4.34 -0.50 -12.59
N GLY A 62 -5.23 0.34 -12.05
CA GLY A 62 -6.46 -0.12 -11.42
C GLY A 62 -6.23 -0.71 -10.01
N LEU A 63 -5.04 -0.53 -9.43
CA LEU A 63 -4.74 -0.99 -8.08
C LEU A 63 -5.71 -0.35 -7.08
N ALA A 64 -6.48 -1.20 -6.40
CA ALA A 64 -7.46 -0.79 -5.42
C ALA A 64 -6.88 -0.88 -3.99
N ILE A 65 -7.08 0.17 -3.21
CA ILE A 65 -6.59 0.32 -1.83
C ILE A 65 -7.77 0.60 -0.93
N GLY A 66 -8.09 -0.35 -0.05
CA GLY A 66 -9.13 -0.20 0.97
C GLY A 66 -8.59 0.52 2.19
N LEU A 67 -9.25 1.58 2.63
CA LEU A 67 -8.92 2.30 3.87
C LEU A 67 -10.04 2.07 4.86
N HIS A 68 -9.73 1.42 5.97
CA HIS A 68 -10.71 0.91 6.93
C HIS A 68 -10.73 1.76 8.19
N HIS A 69 -11.91 2.28 8.51
CA HIS A 69 -12.23 2.74 9.84
C HIS A 69 -12.64 1.54 10.70
N ASN A 70 -11.91 1.28 11.78
CA ASN A 70 -12.26 0.26 12.78
C ASN A 70 -12.49 0.93 14.14
N SER A 71 -13.69 0.76 14.71
CA SER A 71 -14.08 1.31 16.02
C SER A 71 -13.20 0.82 17.20
N ALA A 72 -12.51 -0.31 17.04
CA ALA A 72 -11.57 -0.83 18.03
C ALA A 72 -10.14 -0.30 17.87
N ASN A 73 -9.83 0.40 16.77
CA ASN A 73 -8.54 1.09 16.60
C ASN A 73 -8.47 2.22 17.62
N LYS A 74 -7.42 2.24 18.46
CA LYS A 74 -7.27 3.23 19.53
C LYS A 74 -6.47 4.45 19.08
N GLY A 75 -6.15 4.55 17.80
CA GLY A 75 -5.38 5.65 17.24
C GLY A 75 -3.88 5.49 17.42
N GLU A 76 -3.39 4.27 17.72
CA GLU A 76 -1.97 3.98 17.73
C GLU A 76 -1.35 4.06 16.32
N GLU A 77 -0.08 4.42 16.24
CA GLU A 77 0.69 4.26 15.01
C GLU A 77 0.85 2.78 14.67
N PHE A 78 0.97 2.51 13.38
CA PHE A 78 1.32 1.20 12.88
C PHE A 78 2.69 0.77 13.43
N ASP A 79 2.76 -0.51 13.81
CA ASP A 79 3.91 -1.17 14.43
C ASP A 79 4.09 -2.54 13.77
N GLU A 80 5.03 -2.60 12.81
CA GLU A 80 5.35 -3.82 12.05
C GLU A 80 5.76 -5.02 12.91
N ALA A 81 6.13 -4.81 14.19
CA ALA A 81 6.46 -5.92 15.09
C ALA A 81 5.22 -6.67 15.63
N ARG A 82 4.00 -6.25 15.29
CA ARG A 82 2.75 -6.92 15.68
C ARG A 82 2.25 -7.84 14.58
N THR A 83 1.56 -8.92 14.97
CA THR A 83 0.94 -9.84 14.01
C THR A 83 -0.01 -9.09 13.07
N GLY A 84 0.28 -9.14 11.77
CA GLY A 84 -0.46 -8.42 10.75
C GLY A 84 0.36 -8.22 9.49
N LEU A 85 0.27 -7.02 8.93
CA LEU A 85 1.10 -6.55 7.83
C LEU A 85 2.48 -6.12 8.36
N ASP A 86 3.52 -6.29 7.55
CA ASP A 86 4.84 -5.66 7.77
C ASP A 86 5.01 -4.43 6.85
N HIS A 87 4.86 -4.64 5.53
CA HIS A 87 4.84 -3.59 4.52
C HIS A 87 4.14 -4.05 3.23
N ILE A 88 3.89 -3.12 2.31
CA ILE A 88 3.52 -3.42 0.91
C ILE A 88 4.59 -2.87 -0.03
N SER A 89 5.10 -3.71 -0.92
CA SER A 89 6.09 -3.35 -1.95
C SER A 89 5.49 -3.44 -3.34
N LEU A 90 5.56 -2.33 -4.09
CA LEU A 90 4.98 -2.20 -5.42
C LEU A 90 6.06 -2.15 -6.49
N ASN A 91 5.90 -2.95 -7.54
CA ASN A 91 6.86 -2.96 -8.64
C ASN A 91 6.80 -1.65 -9.45
N VAL A 92 7.97 -1.14 -9.80
CA VAL A 92 8.15 -0.01 -10.73
C VAL A 92 9.11 -0.38 -11.86
N GLU A 93 9.09 0.41 -12.93
CA GLU A 93 9.90 0.17 -14.12
C GLU A 93 11.39 0.47 -13.88
N GLY A 94 12.11 -0.51 -13.34
CA GLY A 94 13.56 -0.46 -13.22
C GLY A 94 14.08 0.73 -12.41
N ARG A 95 15.29 1.17 -12.75
CA ARG A 95 15.96 2.27 -12.06
C ARG A 95 15.32 3.64 -12.33
N GLU A 96 14.69 3.80 -13.50
CA GLU A 96 14.01 5.03 -13.90
C GLU A 96 12.70 5.23 -13.11
N GLY A 97 11.91 4.17 -12.94
CA GLY A 97 10.71 4.19 -12.10
C GLY A 97 11.04 4.58 -10.65
N LEU A 98 12.14 4.06 -10.10
CA LEU A 98 12.60 4.44 -8.75
C LEU A 98 13.01 5.92 -8.66
N LEU A 99 13.67 6.48 -9.68
CA LEU A 99 13.99 7.92 -9.72
C LEU A 99 12.73 8.77 -9.81
N ALA A 100 11.78 8.37 -10.66
CA ALA A 100 10.52 9.07 -10.81
C ALA A 100 9.76 9.13 -9.48
N TRP A 101 9.69 8.00 -8.76
CA TRP A 101 9.05 7.95 -7.45
C TRP A 101 9.79 8.75 -6.38
N SER A 102 11.13 8.67 -6.31
CA SER A 102 11.90 9.48 -5.36
C SER A 102 11.63 10.97 -5.58
N ASN A 103 11.75 11.46 -6.82
CA ASN A 103 11.47 12.85 -7.15
C ASN A 103 10.02 13.26 -6.87
N TRP A 104 9.08 12.35 -7.12
CA TRP A 104 7.66 12.58 -6.83
C TRP A 104 7.42 12.77 -5.34
N LEU A 105 7.94 11.87 -4.50
CA LEU A 105 7.81 11.96 -3.04
C LEU A 105 8.47 13.22 -2.49
N ASP A 106 9.66 13.59 -2.99
CA ASP A 106 10.33 14.87 -2.68
C ASP A 106 9.41 16.07 -2.99
N SER A 107 8.78 16.08 -4.17
CA SER A 107 7.88 17.18 -4.58
C SER A 107 6.64 17.32 -3.69
N LEU A 108 6.20 16.23 -3.06
CA LEU A 108 5.06 16.21 -2.15
C LEU A 108 5.45 16.48 -0.69
N GLY A 109 6.75 16.52 -0.38
CA GLY A 109 7.29 16.61 0.97
C GLY A 109 7.13 15.33 1.79
N VAL A 110 7.05 14.16 1.14
CA VAL A 110 6.95 12.86 1.81
C VAL A 110 8.36 12.32 2.05
N ALA A 111 8.70 12.09 3.32
CA ALA A 111 10.00 11.53 3.68
C ALA A 111 10.17 10.11 3.11
N HIS A 112 11.37 9.82 2.59
CA HIS A 112 11.71 8.53 2.02
C HIS A 112 13.18 8.18 2.23
N SER A 113 13.52 6.89 2.11
CA SER A 113 14.89 6.39 2.23
C SER A 113 15.82 6.87 1.11
N GLY A 114 15.26 7.37 0.01
CA GLY A 114 15.96 7.43 -1.28
C GLY A 114 16.15 6.02 -1.82
N ILE A 115 16.89 5.88 -2.92
CA ILE A 115 17.05 4.59 -3.57
C ILE A 115 18.12 3.77 -2.85
N GLN A 116 17.70 2.66 -2.26
CA GLN A 116 18.55 1.70 -1.57
C GLN A 116 18.75 0.48 -2.47
N SER A 117 19.99 0.19 -2.83
CA SER A 117 20.34 -0.94 -3.70
C SER A 117 20.97 -2.08 -2.90
N VAL A 118 20.45 -3.28 -3.10
CA VAL A 118 20.83 -4.50 -2.37
C VAL A 118 21.21 -5.58 -3.39
N LYS A 119 22.25 -6.36 -3.07
CA LYS A 119 22.75 -7.44 -3.95
C LYS A 119 22.39 -8.85 -3.48
N GLU A 120 22.05 -8.98 -2.20
CA GLU A 120 21.78 -10.25 -1.53
C GLU A 120 20.47 -10.13 -0.74
N PRO A 121 19.57 -11.13 -0.73
CA PRO A 121 19.70 -12.46 -1.35
C PRO A 121 19.47 -12.48 -2.87
N PHE A 122 19.13 -11.33 -3.46
CA PHE A 122 19.10 -11.11 -4.89
C PHE A 122 19.31 -9.62 -5.17
N VAL A 123 19.55 -9.25 -6.43
CA VAL A 123 19.75 -7.86 -6.83
C VAL A 123 18.40 -7.15 -6.92
N TYR A 124 18.21 -6.11 -6.12
CA TYR A 124 17.05 -5.22 -6.21
C TYR A 124 17.40 -3.82 -5.70
N SER A 125 16.56 -2.86 -6.07
CA SER A 125 16.58 -1.52 -5.53
C SER A 125 15.18 -1.14 -5.05
N VAL A 126 15.12 -0.39 -3.95
CA VAL A 126 13.88 -0.04 -3.27
C VAL A 126 13.91 1.41 -2.79
N VAL A 127 12.74 2.07 -2.80
CA VAL A 127 12.50 3.31 -2.06
C VAL A 127 11.43 3.03 -1.02
N VAL A 128 11.79 3.21 0.25
CA VAL A 128 10.91 3.02 1.40
C VAL A 128 10.36 4.37 1.83
N PHE A 129 9.07 4.46 2.07
CA PHE A 129 8.37 5.64 2.59
C PHE A 129 7.22 5.19 3.50
N ARG A 130 6.60 6.13 4.20
CA ARG A 130 5.50 5.84 5.13
C ARG A 130 4.33 6.78 4.91
N ASP A 131 3.13 6.27 5.19
CA ASP A 131 1.92 7.09 5.22
C ASP A 131 1.78 7.88 6.54
N ILE A 132 0.65 8.56 6.70
CA ILE A 132 0.38 9.35 7.91
C ILE A 132 0.14 8.51 9.16
N ASP A 133 -0.02 7.18 9.03
CA ASP A 133 -0.25 6.24 10.12
C ASP A 133 0.99 5.38 10.43
N ASN A 134 2.15 5.74 9.85
CA ASN A 134 3.42 5.01 9.92
C ASN A 134 3.42 3.67 9.17
N ILE A 135 2.42 3.40 8.32
CA ILE A 135 2.38 2.18 7.49
C ILE A 135 3.50 2.25 6.45
N GLN A 136 4.33 1.21 6.43
CA GLN A 136 5.48 1.14 5.52
C GLN A 136 5.03 0.74 4.11
N LEU A 137 5.41 1.58 3.15
CA LEU A 137 5.16 1.41 1.73
C LEU A 137 6.49 1.44 0.99
N GLU A 138 6.59 0.63 -0.05
CA GLU A 138 7.78 0.58 -0.88
C GLU A 138 7.41 0.64 -2.36
N VAL A 139 8.32 1.23 -3.14
CA VAL A 139 8.44 0.95 -4.56
C VAL A 139 9.75 0.24 -4.83
N MET A 140 9.69 -0.82 -5.62
CA MET A 140 10.79 -1.77 -5.82
C MET A 140 11.00 -2.04 -7.30
N ALA A 141 12.26 -2.23 -7.68
CA ALA A 141 12.62 -2.84 -8.95
C ALA A 141 13.69 -3.91 -8.75
N VAL A 142 13.53 -5.04 -9.44
CA VAL A 142 14.46 -6.18 -9.38
C VAL A 142 15.50 -6.07 -10.49
N GLY A 143 16.74 -6.50 -10.21
CA GLY A 143 17.83 -6.57 -11.19
C GLY A 143 18.49 -5.22 -11.51
N VAL A 144 18.19 -4.17 -10.73
CA VAL A 144 18.71 -2.80 -10.92
C VAL A 144 19.23 -2.19 -9.64
#